data_AF-A0A7S0X1P3-F1
#
_entry.id   AF-A0A7S0X1P3-F1
#
_cell.length_a   1.000
_cell.length_b   1.000
_cell.length_c   1.000
_cell.angle_alpha   90.00
_cell.angle_beta   90.00
_cell.angle_gamma   90.00
#
_symmetry.space_group_name_H-M   'P 1'
#
loop_
_entity.id
_entity.type
_entity.pdbx_description
1 polymer ?
#
loop_
_entity_poly.entity_id
_entity_poly.type
_entity_poly.pdbx_seq_one_letter_code
_entity_poly.pdbx_strand_id
1 'polypeptide(L)'
;MKEGSSNHVGELIQGPSVWTASDAERSRNEWILHLSPEHIKEIEDGVTRLEREGLITVEGNYVKMAKPLTREDFPLPTLAPLLHQLAEDVFLGRGFALVKGLPVARWSRLTSVAGLY
;
A
#
# COMPACT_ATOMS: atom_id res chain seq x y z
N MET A 1 41.79 -39.50 -17.26
CA MET A 1 41.08 -39.51 -15.98
C MET A 1 40.57 -38.09 -15.74
N LYS A 2 39.25 -37.90 -15.60
CA LYS A 2 38.64 -36.60 -15.32
C LYS A 2 38.29 -36.54 -13.83
N GLU A 3 38.98 -35.70 -13.08
CA GLU A 3 38.59 -35.21 -11.75
C GLU A 3 38.54 -33.68 -11.88
N GLY A 4 37.57 -32.93 -11.37
CA GLY A 4 36.30 -33.20 -10.73
C GLY A 4 35.56 -31.86 -10.80
N SER A 5 34.29 -31.88 -11.22
CA SER A 5 33.48 -30.67 -11.41
C SER A 5 33.47 -29.77 -10.18
N SER A 6 33.63 -28.46 -10.44
CA SER A 6 33.41 -27.36 -9.50
C SER A 6 32.02 -27.50 -8.83
N ASN A 7 31.99 -27.65 -7.51
CA ASN A 7 30.76 -27.69 -6.73
C ASN A 7 30.43 -26.24 -6.28
N HIS A 8 29.70 -25.49 -7.11
CA HIS A 8 29.00 -24.29 -6.65
C HIS A 8 27.59 -24.69 -6.23
N VAL A 9 27.48 -25.36 -5.08
CA VAL A 9 26.20 -25.60 -4.43
C VAL A 9 25.74 -24.25 -3.87
N GLY A 10 24.55 -23.81 -4.29
CA GLY A 10 24.04 -22.44 -4.18
C GLY A 10 24.22 -21.78 -2.81
N GLU A 11 24.69 -20.53 -2.83
CA GLU A 11 24.79 -19.70 -1.65
C GLU A 11 23.41 -19.45 -1.05
N LEU A 12 23.32 -19.47 0.28
CA LEU A 12 22.13 -19.10 1.01
C LEU A 12 21.76 -17.66 0.66
N ILE A 13 20.55 -17.45 0.16
CA ILE A 13 20.00 -16.12 -0.07
C ILE A 13 19.81 -15.48 1.30
N GLN A 14 20.37 -14.30 1.50
CA GLN A 14 20.23 -13.49 2.71
C GLN A 14 19.54 -12.19 2.35
N GLY A 15 18.73 -11.67 3.28
CA GLY A 15 18.07 -10.39 3.11
C GLY A 15 16.72 -10.33 3.83
N PRO A 16 16.11 -9.14 3.89
CA PRO A 16 14.84 -8.91 4.59
C PRO A 16 13.65 -9.63 3.95
N SER A 17 13.79 -10.08 2.70
CA SER A 17 12.81 -10.92 2.00
C SER A 17 12.87 -12.41 2.39
N VAL A 18 13.89 -12.82 3.15
CA VAL A 18 14.09 -14.21 3.58
C VAL A 18 13.59 -14.37 5.01
N TRP A 19 12.31 -14.71 5.16
CA TRP A 19 11.63 -14.82 6.45
C TRP A 19 10.80 -16.10 6.55
N THR A 20 10.56 -16.56 7.78
CA THR A 20 9.61 -17.65 8.08
C THR A 20 8.31 -17.09 8.68
N ALA A 21 7.24 -17.88 8.67
CA ALA A 21 5.97 -17.46 9.29
C ALA A 21 6.13 -16.99 10.75
N SER A 22 7.05 -17.59 11.51
CA SER A 22 7.35 -17.18 12.88
C SER A 22 8.06 -15.82 12.97
N ASP A 23 8.86 -15.45 11.97
CA ASP A 23 9.51 -14.13 11.91
C ASP A 23 8.47 -13.06 11.58
N ALA A 24 7.62 -13.31 10.59
CA ALA A 24 6.51 -12.42 10.27
C ALA A 24 5.54 -12.24 11.45
N GLU A 25 5.24 -13.30 12.21
CA GLU A 25 4.36 -13.18 13.38
C GLU A 25 4.97 -12.33 14.49
N ARG A 26 6.29 -12.41 14.70
CA ARG A 26 7.00 -11.58 15.69
C ARG A 26 7.05 -10.11 15.30
N SER A 27 7.25 -9.80 14.01
CA SER A 27 7.28 -8.44 13.48
C SER A 27 5.91 -7.92 13.04
N ARG A 28 4.81 -8.52 13.53
CA ARG A 28 3.43 -8.20 13.11
C ARG A 28 3.12 -6.70 13.05
N ASN A 29 3.59 -5.92 14.01
CA ASN A 29 3.32 -4.48 14.07
C ASN A 29 4.14 -3.66 13.06
N GLU A 30 5.19 -4.24 12.47
CA GLU A 30 6.03 -3.57 11.48
C GLU A 30 5.42 -3.62 10.07
N TRP A 31 4.49 -4.57 9.83
CA TRP A 31 3.91 -4.77 8.50
C TRP A 31 2.40 -4.54 8.41
N ILE A 32 1.77 -4.22 9.53
CA ILE A 32 0.37 -3.80 9.56
C ILE A 32 0.27 -2.30 9.80
N LEU A 33 -0.12 -1.55 8.77
CA LEU A 33 -0.51 -0.15 8.91
C LEU A 33 -1.97 -0.08 9.38
N HIS A 34 -2.19 0.42 10.59
CA HIS A 34 -3.52 0.72 11.09
C HIS A 34 -3.90 2.17 10.78
N LEU A 35 -4.90 2.36 9.93
CA LEU A 35 -5.47 3.67 9.64
C LEU A 35 -6.23 4.19 10.86
N SER A 36 -5.85 5.38 11.31
CA SER A 36 -6.56 6.08 12.36
C SER A 36 -7.80 6.78 11.79
N PRO A 37 -8.76 7.20 12.65
CA PRO A 37 -9.90 8.00 12.20
C PRO A 37 -9.49 9.27 11.42
N GLU A 38 -8.35 9.86 11.76
CA GLU A 38 -7.79 11.03 11.09
C GLU A 38 -7.35 10.70 9.67
N HIS A 39 -6.66 9.57 9.45
CA HIS A 39 -6.30 9.10 8.10
C HIS A 39 -7.54 8.81 7.25
N ILE A 40 -8.58 8.23 7.84
CA ILE A 40 -9.85 7.97 7.14
C ILE A 40 -10.53 9.29 6.74
N LYS A 41 -10.58 10.26 7.67
CA LYS A 41 -11.14 11.58 7.39
C LYS A 41 -10.36 12.30 6.29
N GLU A 42 -9.04 12.21 6.32
CA GLU A 42 -8.15 12.80 5.31
C GLU A 42 -8.46 12.27 3.90
N ILE A 43 -8.65 10.95 3.76
CA ILE A 43 -9.06 10.34 2.48
C ILE A 43 -10.45 10.84 2.06
N GLU A 44 -11.43 10.85 2.97
CA GLU A 44 -12.81 11.28 2.67
C GLU A 44 -12.88 12.74 2.23
N ASP A 45 -12.12 13.62 2.89
CA ASP A 45 -12.02 15.03 2.55
C ASP A 45 -11.35 15.20 1.17
N GLY A 46 -10.32 14.41 0.88
CA GLY A 46 -9.66 14.38 -0.42
C GLY A 46 -10.61 13.98 -1.55
N VAL A 47 -11.38 12.91 -1.37
CA VAL A 47 -12.33 12.41 -2.38
C VAL A 47 -13.43 13.45 -2.61
N THR A 48 -13.98 13.99 -1.53
CA THR A 48 -15.01 15.05 -1.59
C THR A 48 -14.51 16.28 -2.33
N ARG A 49 -13.25 16.68 -2.12
CA ARG A 49 -12.63 17.80 -2.84
C ARG A 49 -12.55 17.52 -4.34
N LEU A 50 -12.04 16.35 -4.73
CA LEU A 50 -11.89 15.96 -6.13
C LEU A 50 -13.25 15.89 -6.86
N GLU A 51 -14.29 15.39 -6.20
CA GLU A 51 -15.66 15.38 -6.75
C GLU A 51 -16.18 16.80 -6.96
N ARG A 52 -16.00 17.68 -5.96
CA ARG A 52 -16.42 19.09 -6.04
C ARG A 52 -15.69 19.85 -7.15
N GLU A 53 -14.42 19.53 -7.39
CA GLU A 53 -13.61 20.12 -8.45
C GLU A 53 -13.89 19.50 -9.83
N GLY A 54 -14.78 18.50 -9.90
CA GLY A 54 -15.12 17.80 -11.15
C GLY A 54 -13.97 16.97 -11.71
N LEU A 55 -12.93 16.71 -10.90
CA LEU A 55 -11.78 15.90 -11.30
C LEU A 55 -12.12 14.41 -11.29
N ILE A 56 -13.03 14.01 -10.41
CA ILE A 56 -13.62 12.67 -10.41
C ILE A 56 -15.14 12.75 -10.40
N THR A 57 -15.77 11.70 -10.91
CA THR A 57 -17.21 11.48 -10.80
C THR A 57 -17.44 10.01 -10.47
N VAL A 58 -18.25 9.77 -9.45
CA VAL A 58 -18.56 8.43 -8.95
C VAL A 58 -19.91 8.02 -9.54
N GLU A 59 -19.87 7.11 -10.53
CA GLU A 59 -21.06 6.56 -11.19
C GLU A 59 -21.20 5.07 -10.83
N GLY A 60 -22.06 4.77 -9.85
CA GLY A 60 -22.30 3.41 -9.38
C GLY A 60 -21.05 2.77 -8.74
N ASN A 61 -20.40 1.84 -9.44
CA ASN A 61 -19.16 1.15 -9.03
C ASN A 61 -17.94 1.55 -9.87
N TYR A 62 -18.02 2.65 -10.63
CA TYR A 62 -16.92 3.20 -11.43
C TYR A 62 -16.57 4.64 -10.99
N VAL A 63 -15.28 4.92 -10.86
CA VAL A 63 -14.76 6.29 -10.75
C VAL A 63 -14.33 6.72 -12.13
N LYS A 64 -14.98 7.75 -12.66
CA LYS A 64 -14.54 8.44 -13.86
C LYS A 64 -13.62 9.57 -13.46
N MET A 65 -12.47 9.66 -14.11
CA MET A 65 -11.53 10.77 -13.91
C MET A 65 -11.60 11.71 -15.11
N ALA A 66 -11.63 13.01 -14.86
CA ALA A 66 -11.57 14.03 -15.91
C ALA A 66 -10.17 14.13 -16.53
N LYS A 67 -9.13 13.83 -15.74
CA LYS A 67 -7.72 13.76 -16.15
C LYS A 67 -6.98 12.72 -15.30
N PRO A 68 -5.79 12.23 -15.72
CA PRO A 68 -4.89 11.52 -14.83
C PRO A 68 -4.60 12.36 -13.58
N LEU A 69 -4.83 11.78 -12.40
CA LEU A 69 -4.53 12.44 -11.13
C LEU A 69 -3.05 12.26 -10.78
N THR A 70 -2.52 13.29 -10.14
CA THR A 70 -1.15 13.34 -9.60
C THR A 70 -1.20 13.38 -8.08
N ARG A 71 -0.05 13.19 -7.41
CA ARG A 71 0.03 13.28 -5.94
C ARG A 71 -0.38 14.66 -5.44
N GLU A 72 -0.13 15.68 -6.25
CA GLU A 72 -0.48 17.07 -6.00
C GLU A 72 -1.99 17.30 -6.06
N ASP A 73 -2.72 16.52 -6.87
CA ASP A 73 -4.18 16.58 -6.94
C ASP A 73 -4.85 15.92 -5.71
N PHE A 74 -4.15 15.04 -5.00
CA PHE A 74 -4.65 14.31 -3.82
C PHE A 74 -3.66 14.33 -2.63
N PRO A 75 -3.42 15.50 -2.02
CA PRO A 75 -2.51 15.61 -0.89
C PRO A 75 -3.04 14.84 0.32
N LEU A 76 -2.18 13.97 0.86
CA LEU A 76 -2.38 13.23 2.10
C LEU A 76 -1.22 13.54 3.08
N PRO A 77 -1.16 14.75 3.68
CA PRO A 77 -0.11 15.15 4.61
C PRO A 77 0.27 14.12 5.68
N THR A 78 -0.70 13.42 6.27
CA THR A 78 -0.44 12.47 7.36
C THR A 78 -0.30 11.04 6.90
N LEU A 79 -1.10 10.64 5.90
CA LEU A 79 -1.08 9.27 5.39
C LEU A 79 0.00 9.01 4.31
N ALA A 80 0.33 9.98 3.45
CA ALA A 80 1.32 9.76 2.38
C ALA A 80 2.71 9.33 2.89
N PRO A 81 3.29 9.93 3.96
CA PRO A 81 4.57 9.47 4.50
C PRO A 81 4.52 8.01 4.96
N LEU A 82 3.40 7.58 5.55
CA LEU A 82 3.21 6.19 6.00
C LEU A 82 3.11 5.23 4.82
N LEU A 83 2.39 5.61 3.77
CA LEU A 83 2.28 4.81 2.54
C LEU A 83 3.63 4.71 1.81
N HIS A 84 4.43 5.78 1.79
CA HIS A 84 5.77 5.74 1.21
C HIS A 84 6.69 4.79 1.98
N GLN A 85 6.71 4.87 3.31
CA GLN A 85 7.47 3.92 4.13
C GLN A 85 7.00 2.48 3.89
N LEU A 86 5.70 2.26 3.83
CA LEU A 86 5.13 0.94 3.58
C LEU A 86 5.52 0.40 2.20
N ALA A 87 5.56 1.26 1.18
CA ALA A 87 6.00 0.88 -0.16
C ALA A 87 7.48 0.50 -0.18
N GLU A 88 8.34 1.29 0.47
CA GLU A 88 9.77 0.96 0.61
C GLU A 88 9.97 -0.38 1.33
N ASP A 89 9.25 -0.62 2.42
CA ASP A 89 9.27 -1.90 3.15
C ASP A 89 8.84 -3.10 2.29
N VAL A 90 7.93 -2.87 1.33
CA VAL A 90 7.50 -3.90 0.39
C VAL A 90 8.58 -4.13 -0.68
N PHE A 91 9.11 -3.07 -1.28
CA PHE A 91 10.08 -3.19 -2.38
C PHE A 91 11.48 -3.65 -1.93
N LEU A 92 11.94 -3.15 -0.80
CA LEU A 92 13.30 -3.38 -0.29
C LEU A 92 13.33 -4.35 0.89
N GLY A 93 12.19 -4.59 1.53
CA GLY A 93 12.07 -5.40 2.73
C GLY A 93 11.46 -6.79 2.47
N ARG A 94 10.38 -7.05 3.18
CA ARG A 94 9.75 -8.38 3.30
C ARG A 94 8.86 -8.78 2.12
N GLY A 95 8.56 -7.85 1.21
CA GLY A 95 7.74 -8.12 0.02
C GLY A 95 6.22 -7.99 0.20
N PHE A 96 5.74 -7.62 1.39
CA PHE A 96 4.29 -7.47 1.64
C PHE A 96 3.98 -6.48 2.75
N ALA A 97 2.74 -5.99 2.79
CA ALA A 97 2.22 -5.15 3.84
C ALA A 97 0.70 -5.31 3.93
N LEU A 98 0.12 -4.96 5.08
CA LEU A 98 -1.32 -5.00 5.29
C LEU A 98 -1.81 -3.65 5.81
N VAL A 99 -2.71 -3.01 5.08
CA VAL A 99 -3.42 -1.81 5.54
C VAL A 99 -4.76 -2.22 6.16
N LYS A 100 -4.99 -1.85 7.42
CA LYS A 100 -6.22 -2.11 8.18
C LYS A 100 -6.91 -0.81 8.55
N GLY A 101 -8.23 -0.86 8.71
CA GLY A 101 -9.03 0.27 9.21
C GLY A 101 -9.82 1.02 8.15
N LEU A 102 -9.74 0.62 6.87
CA LEU A 102 -10.61 1.14 5.82
C LEU A 102 -12.08 0.77 6.13
N PRO A 103 -13.00 1.76 6.23
CA PRO A 103 -14.40 1.49 6.57
C PRO A 103 -15.19 1.07 5.31
N VAL A 104 -14.77 -0.04 4.68
CA VAL A 104 -15.31 -0.56 3.41
C VAL A 104 -16.82 -0.87 3.44
N ALA A 105 -17.41 -1.03 4.62
CA ALA A 105 -18.85 -1.21 4.80
C ALA A 105 -19.63 0.11 4.73
N ARG A 106 -19.00 1.23 5.12
CA ARG A 106 -19.55 2.60 5.04
C ARG A 106 -19.28 3.21 3.67
N TRP A 107 -18.10 2.93 3.14
CA TRP A 107 -17.69 3.41 1.84
C TRP A 107 -18.44 2.66 0.76
N SER A 108 -19.00 3.38 -0.22
CA SER A 108 -19.31 2.73 -1.49
C SER A 108 -18.01 2.07 -1.99
N ARG A 109 -18.11 1.00 -2.79
CA ARG A 109 -16.93 0.26 -3.27
C ARG A 109 -15.85 1.16 -3.88
N LEU A 110 -16.24 2.37 -4.29
CA LEU A 110 -15.41 3.38 -4.93
C LEU A 110 -14.60 4.27 -4.00
N THR A 111 -15.10 4.69 -2.84
CA THR A 111 -14.25 5.44 -1.88
C THR A 111 -13.06 4.57 -1.44
N SER A 112 -13.26 3.25 -1.38
CA SER A 112 -12.19 2.29 -1.11
C SER A 112 -11.15 2.20 -2.21
N VAL A 113 -11.54 2.37 -3.48
CA VAL A 113 -10.61 2.34 -4.62
C VAL A 113 -9.91 3.70 -4.78
N ALA A 114 -10.64 4.81 -4.71
CA ALA A 114 -10.06 6.15 -4.83
C ALA A 114 -9.08 6.49 -3.70
N GLY A 115 -9.27 5.92 -2.49
CA GLY A 115 -8.32 6.09 -1.39
C GLY A 115 -7.04 5.25 -1.49
N LEU A 116 -6.95 4.33 -2.46
CA LEU A 116 -5.80 3.43 -2.66
C LEU A 116 -4.96 3.77 -3.91
N TYR A 117 -5.39 4.72 -4.74
CA TYR A 117 -4.69 5.22 -5.93
C TYR A 117 -4.15 6.62 -5.69
#